data_AF-A0A7W6RBV6-F1
#
_entry.id   AF-A0A7W6RBV6-F1
#
_cell.length_a   1.000
_cell.length_b   1.000
_cell.length_c   1.000
_cell.angle_alpha   90.00
_cell.angle_beta   90.00
_cell.angle_gamma   90.00
#
_symmetry.space_group_name_H-M   'P 1'
#
loop_
_entity.id
_entity.type
_entity.pdbx_description
1 polymer ?
#
loop_
_entity_poly.entity_id
_entity_poly.type
_entity_poly.pdbx_seq_one_letter_code
_entity_poly.pdbx_strand_id
1 'polypeptide(L)' 'MADAPVTSYKNLNRTGLTDDEAKAFHAMFQRAGQTFFALALVAHFLVWAWLPWFPSAS' A
#
# COMPACT_ATOMS: atom_id res chain seq x y z
N MET A 1 29.62 -7.58 17.44
CA MET A 1 28.49 -7.31 16.55
C MET A 1 28.06 -8.66 16.01
N ALA A 2 26.98 -9.22 16.58
CA ALA A 2 26.57 -10.60 16.32
C ALA A 2 26.30 -10.80 14.82
N ASP A 3 26.83 -11.90 14.33
CA ASP A 3 26.71 -12.50 13.01
C ASP A 3 25.25 -12.61 12.57
N ALA A 4 24.80 -11.64 11.77
CA ALA A 4 23.55 -11.78 11.03
C ALA A 4 23.69 -12.94 10.03
N PRO A 5 22.64 -13.76 9.81
CA PRO A 5 22.70 -14.83 8.83
C PRO A 5 23.03 -14.23 7.47
N VAL A 6 24.23 -14.54 6.96
CA VAL A 6 24.75 -14.05 5.69
C VAL A 6 23.95 -14.69 4.54
N THR A 7 22.77 -14.15 4.27
CA THR A 7 22.04 -14.44 3.04
C THR A 7 22.90 -13.98 1.88
N SER A 8 23.27 -14.93 1.00
CA SER A 8 24.10 -14.66 -0.17
C SER A 8 23.50 -13.51 -0.99
N TYR A 9 24.30 -12.47 -1.25
CA TYR A 9 24.00 -11.29 -2.06
C TYR A 9 23.38 -11.61 -3.44
N LYS A 10 23.57 -12.85 -3.92
CA LYS A 10 22.99 -13.36 -5.16
C LYS A 10 21.45 -13.43 -5.14
N ASN A 11 20.83 -13.42 -3.96
CA ASN A 11 19.37 -13.51 -3.78
C ASN A 11 18.72 -12.17 -3.40
N LEU A 12 19.46 -11.06 -3.42
CA LEU A 12 18.91 -9.72 -3.18
C LEU A 12 18.36 -9.11 -4.47
N ASN A 13 17.25 -8.40 -4.36
CA ASN A 13 16.65 -7.66 -5.46
C ASN A 13 17.39 -6.33 -5.74
N ARG A 14 16.95 -5.58 -6.75
CA ARG A 14 17.56 -4.29 -7.13
C ARG A 14 17.52 -3.21 -6.03
N THR A 15 16.66 -3.38 -5.03
CA THR A 15 16.54 -2.48 -3.87
C THR A 15 17.31 -3.00 -2.64
N GLY A 16 18.06 -4.10 -2.77
CA GLY A 16 18.86 -4.66 -1.69
C GLY A 16 18.07 -5.45 -0.64
N LEU A 17 16.83 -5.81 -0.91
CA LEU A 17 15.99 -6.64 -0.04
C LEU A 17 15.96 -8.08 -0.54
N THR A 18 15.83 -9.02 0.39
CA THR A 18 15.45 -10.40 0.04
C THR A 18 14.01 -10.44 -0.47
N ASP A 19 13.68 -11.47 -1.24
CA ASP A 19 12.31 -11.64 -1.78
C ASP A 19 11.26 -11.79 -0.66
N ASP A 20 11.64 -12.42 0.46
CA ASP A 20 10.79 -12.60 1.64
C ASP A 20 10.51 -11.26 2.35
N GLU A 21 11.54 -10.46 2.60
CA GLU A 21 11.38 -9.12 3.20
C GLU A 21 10.56 -8.18 2.31
N ALA A 22 10.76 -8.24 0.99
CA ALA A 22 9.98 -7.45 0.04
C ALA A 22 8.48 -7.82 0.10
N LYS A 23 8.16 -9.12 0.19
CA LYS A 23 6.78 -9.60 0.35
C LYS A 23 6.18 -9.22 1.69
N ALA A 24 6.95 -9.28 2.77
CA ALA A 24 6.49 -8.86 4.09
C ALA A 24 6.11 -7.37 4.12
N PHE A 25 6.96 -6.50 3.56
CA PHE A 25 6.64 -5.07 3.39
C PHE A 25 5.39 -4.88 2.53
N HIS A 26 5.34 -5.56 1.38
CA HIS A 26 4.23 -5.42 0.44
C HIS A 26 2.89 -5.84 1.07
N ALA A 27 2.87 -6.91 1.86
CA ALA A 27 1.67 -7.36 2.56
C ALA A 27 1.13 -6.31 3.55
N MET A 28 2.03 -5.66 4.31
CA MET A 28 1.64 -4.58 5.22
C MET A 28 1.15 -3.34 4.46
N PHE A 29 1.85 -2.96 3.39
CA PHE A 29 1.47 -1.85 2.53
C PHE A 29 0.10 -2.07 1.90
N GLN A 30 -0.18 -3.25 1.36
CA GLN A 30 -1.48 -3.58 0.79
C GLN A 30 -2.61 -3.51 1.82
N ARG A 31 -2.42 -4.08 3.02
CA ARG A 31 -3.43 -4.02 4.10
C ARG A 31 -3.79 -2.59 4.49
N ALA A 32 -2.77 -1.76 4.74
CA ALA A 32 -2.97 -0.36 5.08
C ALA A 32 -3.60 0.42 3.93
N GLY A 33 -3.13 0.20 2.69
CA GLY A 33 -3.65 0.83 1.49
C GLY A 33 -5.13 0.49 1.25
N GLN A 34 -5.50 -0.79 1.31
CA GLN A 34 -6.89 -1.24 1.16
C GLN A 34 -7.82 -0.62 2.21
N THR A 35 -7.36 -0.56 3.47
CA THR A 35 -8.14 0.06 4.56
C THR A 35 -8.34 1.55 4.32
N PHE A 36 -7.28 2.26 3.90
CA PHE A 36 -7.36 3.68 3.56
C PHE A 36 -8.33 3.94 2.39
N PHE A 37 -8.21 3.18 1.29
CA PHE A 37 -9.09 3.37 0.13
C PHE A 37 -10.55 3.02 0.44
N ALA A 38 -10.82 2.00 1.26
CA ALA A 38 -12.17 1.70 1.70
C ALA A 38 -12.79 2.89 2.44
N LEU A 39 -12.06 3.48 3.39
CA LEU A 39 -12.51 4.67 4.13
C LEU A 39 -12.64 5.90 3.22
N ALA A 40 -11.67 6.11 2.34
CA ALA A 40 -11.67 7.23 1.40
C ALA A 40 -12.90 7.17 0.49
N LEU A 41 -13.21 6.01 -0.08
CA LEU A 41 -14.40 5.83 -0.91
C LEU A 41 -15.66 6.20 -0.14
N VAL A 42 -15.86 5.66 1.07
CA VAL A 42 -17.04 5.98 1.90
C VAL A 42 -17.15 7.48 2.17
N ALA A 43 -16.06 8.14 2.55
CA ALA A 43 -16.05 9.57 2.79
C ALA A 43 -16.38 10.38 1.53
N HIS A 44 -15.80 10.04 0.38
CA HIS A 44 -16.05 10.74 -0.89
C HIS A 44 -17.48 10.51 -1.39
N PHE A 45 -18.05 9.31 -1.22
CA PHE A 45 -19.45 9.04 -1.53
C PHE A 45 -20.39 9.90 -0.67
N LEU A 46 -20.09 10.03 0.63
CA LEU A 46 -20.89 10.86 1.52
C LEU A 46 -20.81 12.35 1.15
N VAL A 47 -19.61 12.83 0.84
CA VAL A 47 -19.40 14.21 0.35
C VAL A 47 -20.13 14.44 -0.97
N TRP A 48 -20.09 13.48 -1.89
CA TRP A 48 -20.82 13.59 -3.15
C TRP A 48 -22.33 13.72 -2.91
N ALA A 49 -22.89 12.93 -1.99
CA ALA A 49 -24.32 13.00 -1.67
C ALA A 49 -24.74 14.38 -1.11
N TRP A 50 -23.84 15.09 -0.44
CA TRP A 50 -24.12 16.43 0.08
C TRP A 50 -23.92 17.54 -0.95
N LEU A 51 -22.79 17.53 -1.67
CA LEU A 51 -22.52 18.47 -2.76
C LEU A 51 -21.88 17.72 -3.92
N PRO A 52 -22.66 17.34 -4.95
CA PRO A 52 -22.11 16.59 -6.07
C PRO A 52 -21.11 17.45 -6.81
N TRP A 53 -19.94 16.90 -7.08
CA TRP A 53 -18.84 17.65 -7.70
C TRP A 53 -19.06 17.95 -9.18
N PHE A 54 -19.99 17.25 -9.84
CA PHE A 54 -20.39 17.51 -11.22
C PHE A 54 -21.86 17.99 -11.22
N PRO A 55 -22.16 19.19 -11.74
CA PRO A 55 -23.53 19.60 -12.00
C PRO A 55 -24.15 18.66 -13.05
N SER A 56 -25.43 18.32 -12.91
CA SER A 56 -26.10 17.50 -13.92
C SER A 56 -26.01 18.24 -15.26
N ALA A 57 -25.43 17.60 -16.27
CA ALA A 57 -25.31 18.19 -17.60
C ALA A 57 -26.70 18.67 -18.07
N SER A 58 -26.84 19.99 -18.22
CA SER A 58 -27.91 20.64 -18.98
C SER A 58 -27.56 20.63 -20.46
#